data_AF-A0A966BLG3-F1
#
_entry.id   AF-A0A966BLG3-F1
#
_cell.length_a   1.000
_cell.length_b   1.000
_cell.length_c   1.000
_cell.angle_alpha   90.00
_cell.angle_beta   90.00
_cell.angle_gamma   90.00
#
_symmetry.space_group_name_H-M   'P 1'
#
loop_
_entity.id
_entity.type
_entity.pdbx_description
1 polymer ?
#
loop_
_entity_poly.entity_id
_entity_poly.type
_entity_poly.pdbx_seq_one_letter_code
_entity_poly.pdbx_strand_id
1 'polypeptide(L)' 'TALFASQPVRAFALLFMLSLFYHAWVGVRDIVMDYVKPAGVRLVIHVLVVLALLLYSIWSVQILWAI' A
#
# COMPACT_ATOMS: atom_id res chain seq x y z
N THR A 1 -1.02 -22.93 0.91
CA THR A 1 -0.55 -23.37 2.25
C THR A 1 -1.72 -23.36 3.20
N ALA A 2 -1.89 -24.39 4.04
CA ALA A 2 -3.10 -24.57 4.87
C ALA A 2 -3.47 -23.37 5.76
N LEU A 3 -2.47 -22.59 6.20
CA LEU A 3 -2.64 -21.39 7.02
C LEU A 3 -3.55 -20.33 6.35
N PHE A 4 -3.29 -20.03 5.09
CA PHE A 4 -4.05 -19.04 4.32
C PHE A 4 -5.34 -19.60 3.74
N ALA A 5 -5.73 -20.85 4.02
CA ALA A 5 -7.08 -21.33 3.70
C ALA A 5 -8.13 -20.79 4.69
N SER A 6 -7.71 -20.40 5.90
CA SER A 6 -8.62 -19.89 6.93
C SER A 6 -9.01 -18.42 6.67
N GLN A 7 -10.32 -18.15 6.68
CA GLN A 7 -10.87 -16.80 6.48
C GLN A 7 -10.36 -15.77 7.49
N PRO A 8 -10.22 -16.08 8.80
CA PRO A 8 -9.67 -15.12 9.76
C PRO A 8 -8.24 -14.71 9.41
N VAL A 9 -7.38 -15.66 9.01
CA VAL A 9 -5.99 -15.34 8.66
C VAL A 9 -5.93 -14.45 7.41
N ARG A 10 -6.75 -14.71 6.38
CA ARG A 10 -6.84 -13.82 5.20
C ARG A 10 -7.26 -12.41 5.60
N ALA A 11 -8.26 -12.28 6.48
CA ALA A 11 -8.75 -10.98 6.93
C ALA A 11 -7.69 -10.19 7.72
N PHE A 12 -7.01 -10.84 8.68
CA PHE A 12 -5.94 -10.18 9.45
C PHE A 12 -4.71 -9.86 8.61
N ALA A 13 -4.34 -10.72 7.66
CA ALA A 13 -3.27 -10.44 6.71
C ALA A 13 -3.61 -9.23 5.82
N LEU A 14 -4.85 -9.15 5.32
CA LEU A 14 -5.31 -8.01 4.55
C LEU A 14 -5.32 -6.72 5.39
N LEU A 15 -5.81 -6.78 6.63
CA LEU A 15 -5.80 -5.63 7.55
C LEU A 15 -4.37 -5.14 7.81
N PHE A 16 -3.43 -6.06 8.02
CA PHE A 16 -2.02 -5.72 8.18
C PHE A 16 -1.46 -5.04 6.92
N MET A 17 -1.75 -5.55 5.72
CA MET A 17 -1.34 -4.92 4.46
C MET A 17 -1.90 -3.51 4.30
N LEU A 18 -3.19 -3.31 4.56
CA LEU A 18 -3.82 -1.98 4.48
C LEU A 18 -3.21 -0.99 5.47
N SER A 19 -2.93 -1.45 6.70
CA SER A 19 -2.26 -0.64 7.73
C SER A 19 -0.84 -0.25 7.30
N LEU A 20 -0.09 -1.19 6.72
CA LEU A 20 1.25 -0.96 6.20
C LEU A 20 1.25 0.04 5.04
N PHE A 21 0.32 -0.09 4.09
CA PHE A 21 0.21 0.83 2.95
C PHE A 21 -0.18 2.24 3.41
N TYR A 22 -1.06 2.35 4.40
CA TYR A 22 -1.38 3.64 5.01
C TYR A 22 -0.17 4.27 5.70
N HIS A 23 0.59 3.50 6.48
CA HIS A 23 1.84 3.96 7.10
C HIS A 23 2.86 4.42 6.07
N ALA A 24 3.04 3.64 4.99
CA ALA A 24 3.93 3.98 3.89
C ALA A 24 3.52 5.28 3.18
N TRP A 25 2.22 5.50 2.96
CA TRP A 25 1.70 6.74 2.37
C TRP A 25 2.09 7.97 3.20
N VAL A 26 1.83 7.92 4.52
CA VAL A 26 2.12 9.06 5.42
C VAL A 26 3.63 9.33 5.44
N GLY A 27 4.45 8.29 5.66
CA GLY A 27 5.91 8.46 5.72
C GLY A 27 6.51 8.97 4.42
N VAL A 28 6.08 8.44 3.26
CA VAL A 28 6.59 8.90 1.95
C VAL A 28 6.14 10.33 1.66
N ARG A 29 4.89 10.70 1.99
CA ARG A 29 4.41 12.08 1.84
C ARG A 29 5.30 13.05 2.61
N ASP A 30 5.59 12.75 3.87
CA ASP A 30 6.41 13.63 4.72
C ASP A 30 7.83 13.78 4.15
N ILE A 31 8.47 12.67 3.75
CA ILE A 31 9.79 12.70 3.08
C ILE A 31 9.75 13.56 1.79
N VAL A 32 8.75 13.36 0.93
CA VAL A 32 8.65 14.07 -0.35
C VAL A 32 8.43 15.57 -0.10
N MET A 33 7.64 15.95 0.90
CA MET A 33 7.43 17.34 1.27
C MET A 33 8.71 17.99 1.82
N ASP A 34 9.51 17.26 2.59
CA ASP A 34 10.75 17.78 3.21
C ASP A 34 11.87 17.96 2.18
N TYR A 35 12.06 16.98 1.28
CA TYR A 35 13.26 16.93 0.43
C TYR A 35 13.02 17.37 -1.02
N VAL A 36 11.82 17.22 -1.58
CA VAL A 36 11.55 17.53 -2.99
C VAL A 36 11.00 18.96 -3.13
N LYS A 37 11.83 19.89 -3.59
CA LYS A 37 11.47 21.32 -3.68
C LYS A 37 10.59 21.71 -4.86
N PRO A 38 10.76 21.17 -6.09
CA PRO A 38 9.88 21.54 -7.21
C PRO A 38 8.47 20.96 -7.06
N ALA A 39 7.45 21.82 -7.19
CA ALA A 39 6.05 21.43 -7.00
C ALA A 39 5.56 20.38 -8.01
N GLY A 40 5.94 20.52 -9.29
CA GLY A 40 5.58 19.56 -10.34
C GLY A 40 6.13 18.16 -10.08
N VAL A 41 7.39 18.07 -9.61
CA VAL A 41 8.02 16.79 -9.28
C VAL A 41 7.33 16.15 -8.07
N ARG A 42 7.01 16.92 -7.03
CA ARG A 42 6.22 16.41 -5.90
C ARG A 42 4.89 15.83 -6.37
N LEU A 43 4.14 16.55 -7.19
CA LEU A 43 2.83 16.09 -7.66
C LEU A 43 2.94 14.74 -8.37
N VAL A 44 3.90 14.62 -9.31
CA VAL A 44 4.14 13.37 -10.04
C VAL A 44 4.48 12.23 -9.07
N ILE A 45 5.38 12.45 -8.11
CA ILE A 45 5.74 11.43 -7.12
C ILE A 45 4.51 10.99 -6.30
N HIS A 46 3.72 11.94 -5.79
CA HIS A 46 2.53 11.60 -4.99
C HIS A 46 1.52 10.78 -5.82
N VAL A 47 1.27 11.15 -7.07
CA VAL A 47 0.36 10.40 -7.95
C VAL A 47 0.89 8.98 -8.18
N LEU A 48 2.17 8.83 -8.49
CA LEU A 48 2.78 7.51 -8.70
C LEU A 48 2.71 6.64 -7.44
N VAL A 49 2.99 7.21 -6.27
CA VAL A 49 2.92 6.50 -4.99
C VAL A 49 1.49 6.05 -4.70
N VAL A 50 0.49 6.91 -4.86
CA VAL A 50 -0.92 6.54 -4.65
C VAL A 50 -1.34 5.41 -5.61
N LEU A 51 -1.00 5.53 -6.91
CA LEU A 51 -1.31 4.49 -7.89
C LEU A 51 -0.64 3.15 -7.54
N ALA A 52 0.61 3.17 -7.11
CA ALA A 52 1.32 1.97 -6.66
C ALA A 52 0.67 1.33 -5.42
N LEU A 53 0.31 2.13 -4.41
CA LEU A 53 -0.35 1.62 -3.20
C LEU A 53 -1.75 1.05 -3.49
N LEU A 54 -2.50 1.66 -4.41
CA LEU A 54 -3.78 1.11 -4.88
C LEU A 54 -3.58 -0.23 -5.60
N LEU A 55 -2.59 -0.30 -6.50
CA LEU A 55 -2.23 -1.54 -7.19
C LEU A 55 -1.88 -2.64 -6.19
N TYR A 56 -1.03 -2.35 -5.20
CA TYR A 56 -0.64 -3.32 -4.17
C TYR A 56 -1.81 -3.76 -3.29
N SER A 57 -2.74 -2.85 -2.99
CA SER A 57 -3.96 -3.17 -2.24
C SER A 57 -4.83 -4.16 -3.01
N ILE A 58 -5.08 -3.91 -4.30
CA ILE A 58 -5.87 -4.79 -5.17
C ILE A 58 -5.16 -6.14 -5.31
N TRP A 59 -3.85 -6.13 -5.56
CA TRP A 59 -3.07 -7.34 -5.75
C TRP A 59 -3.00 -8.19 -4.48
N SER A 60 -2.92 -7.57 -3.30
CA SER A 60 -2.97 -8.29 -2.01
C SER A 60 -4.27 -9.06 -1.84
N VAL A 61 -5.42 -8.46 -2.19
CA VAL A 61 -6.71 -9.16 -2.18
C VAL A 61 -6.72 -10.32 -3.16
N GLN A 62 -6.22 -10.12 -4.38
CA GLN A 62 -6.14 -11.18 -5.38
C GLN A 62 -5.28 -12.35 -4.88
N ILE A 63 -4.10 -12.09 -4.33
CA ILE A 63 -3.23 -13.16 -3.80
C ILE A 63 -3.92 -13.91 -2.66
N LEU A 64 -4.52 -13.21 -1.69
CA LEU A 64 -5.12 -13.84 -0.51
C LEU A 64 -6.36 -14.68 -0.86
N TRP A 65 -7.09 -14.36 -1.93
CA TRP A 65 -8.30 -15.08 -2.35
C TRP A 65 -8.12 -16.01 -3.56
N ALA A 66 -7.00 -15.92 -4.27
CA ALA A 66 -6.65 -16.87 -5.34
C ALA A 66 -5.99 -18.16 -4.81
N ILE A 67 -5.66 -18.22 -3.51
CA ILE A 67 -5.09 -19.40 -2.81
C ILE A 67 -6.17 -20.39 -2.39
#